data_AF-A0A3D9CQH2-F1
#
_entry.id   AF-A0A3D9CQH2-F1
#
_cell.length_a   1.000
_cell.length_b   1.000
_cell.length_c   1.000
_cell.angle_alpha   90.00
_cell.angle_beta   90.00
_cell.angle_gamma   90.00
#
_symmetry.space_group_name_H-M   'P 1'
#
loop_
_entity.id
_entity.type
_entity.pdbx_description
1 polymer ?
#
loop_
_entity_poly.entity_id
_entity_poly.type
_entity_poly.pdbx_seq_one_letter_code
_entity_poly.pdbx_strand_id
1 'polypeptide(L)'
;MAKKTIAALKEYFKAGKRPTESQFTDLIDSYIHMDAFNPNAYLPLSGGKMTGVLNLGNTSVTWISRDMSGATTNSNFARYFTKLTGSNGDIDSFGHYGAVTDTGVVSMNWGYIGGTAYNVKNAIRWTSDQRVAIGAGAAVVPTAGYALDVIGSEYVRGDVTIAGNFNTYQGSLTAQHQGINKLRADAVNTIISAASVSGTNGIFLRPAGDTVATNQIIISTNGTQYVDNYNLLFGSQTSTGSSIFHTNISGNVSGYGIWMAHNLQFNGTDFIQPRGSLNSWAFTVNNHKGFSFNRANTSGTNGSVVPLIELAKISSTGVISTLNTGSSDQWNAAYGWGNHSGKYFPVNYTNSVNAASYQSDMLAVPVGTYTGAVSLASTNLPFAQVGGLISFGSSAVSTRLLGARDNSDNLWFQSGDGKGAWRQLATRDWVIAQLGSVSTAQRMPTELSEAQIEESITPIKKEYKIGSGSYLELNDETSFITVTGNQSSDMVCNIKELYGEQEIRIINLSASSLLKLQLQGNQVATVEPMKCMKIYISVDLQMVNLGQSTLEILSEQKI
;
A
#
# COMPACT_ATOMS: atom_id res chain seq x y z
N MET A 1 3.43 -64.88 97.15
CA MET A 1 4.71 -65.19 97.84
C MET A 1 5.85 -64.52 97.08
N ALA A 2 6.87 -64.02 97.77
CA ALA A 2 7.99 -63.33 97.12
C ALA A 2 8.85 -64.33 96.33
N LYS A 3 8.87 -64.20 95.00
CA LYS A 3 9.60 -65.08 94.07
C LYS A 3 11.10 -65.02 94.35
N LYS A 4 11.74 -66.18 94.50
CA LYS A 4 13.19 -66.28 94.74
C LYS A 4 13.96 -66.19 93.42
N THR A 5 15.14 -65.58 93.44
CA THR A 5 16.00 -65.45 92.27
C THR A 5 16.64 -66.79 91.89
N ILE A 6 17.08 -66.94 90.64
CA ILE A 6 17.80 -68.15 90.17
C ILE A 6 19.04 -68.44 91.04
N ALA A 7 19.73 -67.41 91.52
CA ALA A 7 20.86 -67.57 92.43
C ALA A 7 20.45 -68.20 93.77
N ALA A 8 19.29 -67.81 94.32
CA ALA A 8 18.75 -68.39 95.55
C ALA A 8 18.26 -69.83 95.35
N LEU A 9 17.67 -70.15 94.19
CA LEU A 9 17.27 -71.51 93.85
C LEU A 9 18.49 -72.43 93.71
N LYS A 10 19.56 -71.99 93.03
CA LYS A 10 20.80 -72.78 92.89
C LYS A 10 21.42 -73.16 94.24
N GLU A 11 21.27 -72.33 95.27
CA GLU A 11 21.71 -72.64 96.64
C GLU A 11 20.93 -73.80 97.29
N TYR A 12 19.63 -73.94 96.98
CA TYR A 12 18.80 -75.02 97.54
C TYR A 12 19.16 -76.39 96.98
N PHE A 13 19.68 -76.45 95.75
CA PHE A 13 19.98 -77.69 95.03
C PHE A 13 21.48 -78.00 94.92
N LYS A 14 22.33 -77.41 95.77
CA LYS A 14 23.75 -77.79 95.84
C LYS A 14 23.93 -79.21 96.40
N ALA A 15 24.95 -79.92 95.90
CA ALA A 15 25.29 -81.26 96.35
C ALA A 15 25.47 -81.31 97.87
N GLY A 16 24.79 -82.25 98.54
CA GLY A 16 24.80 -82.42 100.00
C GLY A 16 23.64 -81.75 100.75
N LYS A 17 22.81 -80.92 100.09
CA LYS A 17 21.54 -80.43 100.65
C LYS A 17 20.37 -81.22 100.04
N ARG A 18 19.41 -81.64 100.87
CA ARG A 18 18.16 -82.27 100.43
C ARG A 18 17.09 -81.17 100.35
N PRO A 19 16.63 -80.76 99.17
CA PRO A 19 15.67 -79.68 99.04
C PRO A 19 14.33 -80.04 99.71
N THR A 20 13.65 -79.06 100.29
CA THR A 20 12.31 -79.24 100.85
C THR A 20 11.26 -79.25 99.73
N GLU A 21 10.09 -79.81 100.00
CA GLU A 21 8.97 -79.84 99.06
C GLU A 21 8.60 -78.44 98.54
N SER A 22 8.60 -77.43 99.41
CA SER A 22 8.35 -76.04 99.02
C SER A 22 9.41 -75.49 98.05
N GLN A 23 10.67 -75.94 98.15
CA GLN A 23 11.75 -75.52 97.25
C GLN A 23 11.62 -76.17 95.87
N PHE A 24 11.03 -77.37 95.79
CA PHE A 24 10.65 -77.97 94.51
C PHE A 24 9.45 -77.26 93.87
N THR A 25 8.46 -76.83 94.66
CA THR A 25 7.37 -75.98 94.17
C THR A 25 7.91 -74.68 93.58
N ASP A 26 8.84 -74.01 94.28
CA ASP A 26 9.48 -72.79 93.79
C ASP A 26 10.27 -73.02 92.48
N LEU A 27 10.87 -74.19 92.31
CA LEU A 27 11.58 -74.57 91.07
C LEU A 27 10.59 -74.81 89.91
N ILE A 28 9.52 -75.55 90.14
CA ILE A 28 8.51 -75.85 89.12
C ILE A 28 7.79 -74.57 88.67
N ASP A 29 7.43 -73.68 89.61
CA ASP A 29 6.86 -72.35 89.30
C ASP A 29 7.82 -71.50 88.46
N SER A 30 9.14 -71.66 88.63
CA SER A 30 10.12 -70.94 87.81
C SER A 30 10.19 -71.44 86.36
N TYR A 31 9.94 -72.74 86.12
CA TYR A 31 9.92 -73.33 84.78
C TYR A 31 8.59 -73.09 84.04
N ILE A 32 7.45 -73.02 84.74
CA ILE A 32 6.14 -72.73 84.13
C ILE A 32 6.03 -71.27 83.67
N HIS A 33 6.95 -70.40 84.08
CA HIS A 33 7.01 -68.99 83.67
C HIS A 33 8.28 -68.65 82.88
N MET A 34 9.00 -69.66 82.37
CA MET A 34 10.20 -69.47 81.55
C MET A 34 9.93 -69.05 80.11
N ASP A 35 8.67 -68.98 79.69
CA ASP A 35 8.31 -68.28 78.47
C ASP A 35 7.77 -66.91 78.86
N ALA A 36 8.57 -65.88 78.58
CA ALA A 36 8.03 -64.58 78.22
C ALA A 36 7.26 -64.71 76.89
N PHE A 37 6.25 -65.58 76.85
CA PHE A 37 5.19 -65.51 75.88
C PHE A 37 4.46 -64.20 76.20
N ASN A 38 4.91 -63.14 75.55
CA ASN A 38 4.22 -61.89 75.52
C ASN A 38 3.14 -62.03 74.43
N PRO A 39 1.87 -62.33 74.77
CA PRO A 39 0.81 -62.43 73.77
C PRO A 39 0.60 -61.12 73.01
N ASN A 40 1.18 -60.00 73.47
CA ASN A 40 1.16 -58.73 72.75
C ASN A 40 2.24 -58.61 71.67
N ALA A 41 3.19 -59.56 71.58
CA ALA A 41 4.24 -59.58 70.55
C ALA A 41 3.81 -60.32 69.27
N TYR A 42 2.69 -61.03 69.31
CA TYR A 42 2.13 -61.77 68.17
C TYR A 42 0.70 -61.33 67.93
N LEU A 43 0.29 -61.25 66.67
CA LEU A 43 -1.11 -61.04 66.29
C LEU A 43 -1.96 -62.20 66.86
N PRO A 44 -2.90 -61.94 67.80
CA PRO A 44 -3.67 -63.00 68.40
C PRO A 44 -4.77 -63.39 67.41
N LEU A 45 -4.55 -64.52 66.73
CA LEU A 45 -5.52 -65.22 65.89
C LEU A 45 -6.00 -64.48 64.63
N SER A 46 -6.51 -65.25 63.67
CA SER A 46 -7.13 -64.75 62.44
C SER A 46 -8.24 -63.74 62.78
N GLY A 47 -8.08 -62.49 62.35
CA GLY A 47 -9.03 -61.40 62.60
C GLY A 47 -8.59 -60.37 63.65
N GLY A 48 -7.45 -60.55 64.32
CA GLY A 48 -6.86 -59.54 65.21
C GLY A 48 -6.52 -58.23 64.48
N LYS A 49 -6.82 -57.08 65.09
CA LYS A 49 -6.47 -55.76 64.57
C LYS A 49 -5.22 -55.23 65.28
N MET A 50 -4.19 -54.85 64.52
CA MET A 50 -3.10 -54.03 65.06
C MET A 50 -3.51 -52.56 65.06
N THR A 51 -3.37 -51.88 66.19
CA THR A 51 -3.51 -50.43 66.32
C THR A 51 -2.15 -49.83 66.65
N GLY A 52 -1.79 -48.71 66.00
CA GLY A 52 -0.46 -48.08 66.12
C GLY A 52 0.29 -48.01 64.78
N VAL A 53 1.46 -47.34 64.78
CA VAL A 53 2.32 -47.22 63.60
C VAL A 53 3.05 -48.55 63.37
N LEU A 54 2.65 -49.29 62.32
CA LEU A 54 3.36 -50.48 61.87
C LEU A 54 4.62 -50.06 61.12
N ASN A 55 5.76 -50.09 61.80
CA ASN A 55 7.04 -49.85 61.16
C ASN A 55 7.51 -51.14 60.47
N LEU A 56 7.08 -51.36 59.22
CA LEU A 56 7.62 -52.40 58.37
C LEU A 56 9.05 -51.99 58.02
N GLY A 57 10.04 -52.47 58.78
CA GLY A 57 11.45 -52.10 58.65
C GLY A 57 11.99 -52.24 57.23
N ASN A 58 11.71 -51.25 56.40
CA ASN A 58 12.07 -51.23 55.00
C ASN A 58 13.46 -50.62 54.93
N THR A 59 14.48 -51.46 54.73
CA THR A 59 15.84 -51.01 54.44
C THR A 59 15.99 -50.49 53.01
N SER A 60 14.95 -50.57 52.18
CA SER A 60 14.93 -49.93 50.86
C SER A 60 14.23 -48.58 50.96
N VAL A 61 15.02 -47.51 50.82
CA VAL A 61 14.58 -46.10 50.88
C VAL A 61 13.68 -45.67 49.72
N THR A 62 13.29 -46.57 48.82
CA THR A 62 12.61 -46.15 47.58
C THR A 62 11.17 -46.66 47.45
N TRP A 63 10.83 -47.94 47.63
CA TRP A 63 9.43 -48.38 47.35
C TRP A 63 8.93 -49.54 48.22
N ILE A 64 7.61 -49.55 48.49
CA ILE A 64 6.87 -50.76 48.89
C ILE A 64 6.43 -51.46 47.59
N SER A 65 7.11 -52.51 47.18
CA SER A 65 6.73 -53.34 46.02
C SER A 65 6.02 -54.61 46.47
N ARG A 66 4.98 -55.03 45.74
CA ARG A 66 4.35 -56.34 45.91
C ARG A 66 4.45 -57.08 44.58
N ASP A 67 5.18 -58.18 44.56
CA ASP A 67 5.37 -59.04 43.40
C ASP A 67 4.04 -59.72 43.03
N MET A 68 3.65 -59.60 41.76
CA MET A 68 2.43 -60.19 41.20
C MET A 68 2.73 -61.30 40.17
N SER A 69 4.00 -61.64 39.95
CA SER A 69 4.43 -62.64 38.96
C SER A 69 3.88 -64.05 39.25
N GLY A 70 3.53 -64.34 40.51
CA GLY A 70 2.91 -65.61 40.92
C GLY A 70 1.38 -65.67 40.78
N ALA A 71 0.71 -64.61 40.32
CA ALA A 71 -0.73 -64.64 40.09
C ALA A 71 -1.05 -65.34 38.75
N THR A 72 -1.49 -66.60 38.83
CA THR A 72 -1.76 -67.47 37.67
C THR A 72 -3.24 -67.53 37.27
N THR A 73 -4.10 -66.74 37.91
CA THR A 73 -5.52 -66.63 37.60
C THR A 73 -5.87 -65.21 37.18
N ASN A 74 -6.72 -65.09 36.16
CA ASN A 74 -7.25 -63.80 35.71
C ASN A 74 -7.92 -63.09 36.89
N SER A 75 -7.24 -62.08 37.42
CA SER A 75 -7.71 -61.31 38.56
C SER A 75 -7.54 -59.82 38.29
N ASN A 76 -8.63 -59.10 38.50
CA ASN A 76 -8.60 -57.66 38.54
C ASN A 76 -8.03 -57.22 39.88
N PHE A 77 -7.10 -56.27 39.86
CA PHE A 77 -6.61 -55.65 41.08
C PHE A 77 -6.90 -54.15 41.05
N ALA A 78 -7.26 -53.61 42.20
CA ALA A 78 -7.37 -52.18 42.45
C ALA A 78 -6.30 -51.79 43.46
N ARG A 79 -5.46 -50.81 43.14
CA ARG A 79 -4.47 -50.29 44.10
C ARG A 79 -4.65 -48.80 44.28
N TYR A 80 -4.71 -48.39 45.54
CA TYR A 80 -4.60 -47.00 45.96
C TYR A 80 -3.17 -46.79 46.45
N PHE A 81 -2.39 -45.94 45.79
CA PHE A 81 -1.23 -45.36 46.46
C PHE A 81 -1.79 -44.35 47.48
N THR A 82 -1.77 -44.73 48.75
CA THR A 82 -2.33 -43.90 49.83
C THR A 82 -1.48 -42.65 50.01
N LYS A 83 -2.11 -41.49 49.90
CA LYS A 83 -1.65 -40.15 50.29
C LYS A 83 -0.52 -40.18 51.33
N LEU A 84 0.66 -39.67 50.97
CA LEU A 84 1.70 -39.36 51.96
C LEU A 84 1.19 -38.18 52.81
N THR A 85 0.95 -38.41 54.10
CA THR A 85 0.65 -37.33 55.04
C THR A 85 1.86 -36.38 55.08
N GLY A 86 1.74 -35.19 54.48
CA GLY A 86 2.79 -34.17 54.40
C GLY A 86 3.32 -33.84 53.00
N SER A 87 2.79 -34.41 51.92
CA SER A 87 3.18 -34.02 50.56
C SER A 87 2.57 -32.65 50.19
N ASN A 88 3.41 -31.68 49.81
CA ASN A 88 2.99 -30.34 49.37
C ASN A 88 2.57 -30.30 47.87
N GLY A 89 1.98 -31.39 47.36
CA GLY A 89 0.92 -31.29 46.36
C GLY A 89 1.29 -31.15 44.88
N ASP A 90 2.06 -32.08 44.30
CA ASP A 90 2.13 -32.16 42.82
C ASP A 90 1.40 -33.38 42.22
N ILE A 91 1.34 -34.55 42.88
CA ILE A 91 0.47 -35.66 42.43
C ILE A 91 -0.07 -36.46 43.64
N ASP A 92 -1.34 -36.26 44.00
CA ASP A 92 -1.89 -36.67 45.31
C ASP A 92 -2.49 -38.09 45.35
N SER A 93 -2.76 -38.74 44.20
CA SER A 93 -3.15 -40.16 44.12
C SER A 93 -3.16 -40.71 42.69
N PHE A 94 -2.49 -41.84 42.45
CA PHE A 94 -2.78 -42.75 41.33
C PHE A 94 -3.58 -43.93 41.86
N GLY A 95 -4.87 -44.00 41.55
CA GLY A 95 -5.56 -45.28 41.60
C GLY A 95 -5.48 -45.93 40.23
N HIS A 96 -5.09 -47.19 40.15
CA HIS A 96 -5.11 -47.92 38.88
C HIS A 96 -5.77 -49.28 39.06
N TYR A 97 -6.46 -49.70 37.99
CA TYR A 97 -7.04 -51.00 37.84
C TYR A 97 -6.33 -51.71 36.68
N GLY A 98 -5.76 -52.86 37.00
CA GLY A 98 -5.12 -53.72 36.03
C GLY A 98 -5.67 -55.13 36.08
N ALA A 99 -5.32 -55.90 35.05
CA ALA A 99 -5.57 -57.33 35.00
C ALA A 99 -4.23 -58.05 34.85
N VAL A 100 -4.08 -59.14 35.60
CA VAL A 100 -3.02 -60.13 35.35
C VAL A 100 -3.63 -61.24 34.51
N THR A 101 -3.01 -61.57 33.38
CA THR A 101 -3.41 -62.73 32.58
C THR A 101 -2.88 -64.03 33.21
N ASP A 102 -3.45 -65.17 32.84
CA ASP A 102 -2.93 -66.52 33.14
C ASP A 102 -1.46 -66.75 32.70
N THR A 103 -0.96 -65.94 31.78
CA THR A 103 0.45 -65.89 31.34
C THR A 103 1.35 -64.96 32.16
N GLY A 104 0.83 -64.32 33.22
CA GLY A 104 1.57 -63.42 34.10
C GLY A 104 1.79 -62.02 33.54
N VAL A 105 1.18 -61.66 32.40
CA VAL A 105 1.27 -60.31 31.83
C VAL A 105 0.38 -59.37 32.63
N VAL A 106 0.98 -58.31 33.16
CA VAL A 106 0.25 -57.26 33.88
C VAL A 106 -0.13 -56.15 32.92
N SER A 107 -1.43 -55.94 32.73
CA SER A 107 -1.97 -54.84 31.93
C SER A 107 -2.57 -53.77 32.84
N MET A 108 -2.20 -52.50 32.62
CA MET A 108 -2.91 -51.38 33.22
C MET A 108 -4.03 -50.99 32.27
N ASN A 109 -5.28 -51.15 32.70
CA ASN A 109 -6.43 -50.87 31.83
C ASN A 109 -7.05 -49.51 32.16
N TRP A 110 -6.97 -49.10 33.43
CA TRP A 110 -7.60 -47.89 33.94
C TRP A 110 -6.77 -47.26 35.04
N GLY A 111 -6.89 -45.95 35.17
CA GLY A 111 -6.43 -45.23 36.32
C GLY A 111 -7.16 -43.91 36.50
N TYR A 112 -6.81 -43.19 37.55
CA TYR A 112 -7.23 -41.82 37.73
C TYR A 112 -6.14 -41.03 38.45
N ILE A 113 -6.02 -39.74 38.12
CA ILE A 113 -5.05 -38.81 38.73
C ILE A 113 -5.80 -37.79 39.58
N GLY A 114 -5.54 -37.81 40.89
CA GLY A 114 -6.10 -36.86 41.86
C GLY A 114 -7.56 -37.15 42.27
N GLY A 115 -7.94 -36.72 43.48
CA GLY A 115 -9.26 -36.94 44.07
C GLY A 115 -9.38 -38.28 44.82
N THR A 116 -10.41 -38.41 45.68
CA THR A 116 -10.61 -39.60 46.53
C THR A 116 -11.38 -40.74 45.84
N ALA A 117 -11.84 -40.55 44.61
CA ALA A 117 -12.63 -41.52 43.86
C ALA A 117 -12.46 -41.36 42.33
N TYR A 118 -12.63 -42.47 41.61
CA TYR A 118 -12.70 -42.50 40.15
C TYR A 118 -13.92 -41.71 39.64
N ASN A 119 -13.71 -40.80 38.70
CA ASN A 119 -14.77 -40.18 37.91
C ASN A 119 -14.27 -39.88 36.49
N VAL A 120 -15.20 -39.54 35.60
CA VAL A 120 -14.86 -39.26 34.19
C VAL A 120 -14.03 -37.99 33.99
N LYS A 121 -13.76 -37.17 35.02
CA LYS A 121 -12.89 -35.97 34.91
C LYS A 121 -11.44 -36.25 35.24
N ASN A 122 -11.17 -37.26 36.07
CA ASN A 122 -9.81 -37.66 36.47
C ASN A 122 -9.36 -38.99 35.89
N ALA A 123 -10.22 -39.68 35.12
CA ALA A 123 -9.92 -40.99 34.54
C ALA A 123 -8.83 -40.93 33.46
N ILE A 124 -7.96 -41.92 33.47
CA ILE A 124 -7.04 -42.26 32.39
C ILE A 124 -7.29 -43.70 31.98
N ARG A 125 -7.46 -43.93 30.68
CA ARG A 125 -7.62 -45.26 30.10
C ARG A 125 -6.43 -45.58 29.22
N TRP A 126 -5.86 -46.76 29.38
CA TRP A 126 -4.89 -47.32 28.46
C TRP A 126 -5.53 -48.50 27.72
N THR A 127 -5.27 -48.61 26.43
CA THR A 127 -5.65 -49.78 25.63
C THR A 127 -4.42 -50.63 25.34
N SER A 128 -4.66 -51.90 25.00
CA SER A 128 -3.60 -52.85 24.65
C SER A 128 -2.80 -52.45 23.41
N ASP A 129 -3.33 -51.56 22.57
CA ASP A 129 -2.67 -50.97 21.40
C ASP A 129 -1.97 -49.63 21.71
N GLN A 130 -1.67 -49.37 22.99
CA GLN A 130 -0.88 -48.23 23.48
C GLN A 130 -1.54 -46.85 23.36
N ARG A 131 -2.84 -46.77 23.06
CA ARG A 131 -3.55 -45.49 23.07
C ARG A 131 -3.92 -45.10 24.50
N VAL A 132 -3.91 -43.79 24.75
CA VAL A 132 -4.26 -43.22 26.05
C VAL A 132 -5.48 -42.32 25.86
N ALA A 133 -6.50 -42.48 26.71
CA ALA A 133 -7.59 -41.53 26.80
C ALA A 133 -7.63 -40.85 28.18
N ILE A 134 -7.76 -39.52 28.19
CA ILE A 134 -8.01 -38.73 29.40
C ILE A 134 -9.50 -38.39 29.45
N GLY A 135 -10.14 -38.59 30.59
CA GLY A 135 -11.57 -38.32 30.81
C GLY A 135 -12.52 -39.43 30.31
N ALA A 136 -11.98 -40.58 29.91
CA ALA A 136 -12.76 -41.71 29.43
C ALA A 136 -13.36 -42.52 30.59
N GLY A 137 -14.69 -42.72 30.57
CA GLY A 137 -15.36 -43.67 31.47
C GLY A 137 -15.04 -45.14 31.14
N ALA A 138 -15.43 -46.06 32.02
CA ALA A 138 -15.18 -47.52 31.90
C ALA A 138 -15.70 -48.17 30.59
N ALA A 139 -16.61 -47.51 29.88
CA ALA A 139 -17.14 -48.00 28.61
C ALA A 139 -16.53 -47.29 27.38
N VAL A 140 -15.83 -46.17 27.56
CA VAL A 140 -15.41 -45.30 26.45
C VAL A 140 -13.97 -45.61 26.04
N VAL A 141 -13.78 -46.14 24.82
CA VAL A 141 -12.47 -46.51 24.28
C VAL A 141 -11.85 -45.27 23.60
N PRO A 142 -10.53 -45.05 23.67
CA PRO A 142 -9.87 -44.04 22.84
C PRO A 142 -10.30 -44.18 21.37
N THR A 143 -10.44 -43.07 20.68
CA THR A 143 -10.81 -43.02 19.27
C THR A 143 -9.75 -43.76 18.44
N ALA A 144 -10.19 -44.58 17.49
CA ALA A 144 -9.28 -45.32 16.61
C ALA A 144 -8.42 -44.33 15.79
N GLY A 145 -7.10 -44.56 15.75
CA GLY A 145 -6.14 -43.70 15.04
C GLY A 145 -5.50 -42.58 15.87
N TYR A 146 -5.90 -42.38 17.13
CA TYR A 146 -5.31 -41.36 18.01
C TYR A 146 -4.44 -42.00 19.09
N ALA A 147 -3.20 -41.54 19.25
CA ALA A 147 -2.31 -41.99 20.33
C ALA A 147 -2.73 -41.41 21.70
N LEU A 148 -3.27 -40.18 21.70
CA LEU A 148 -3.85 -39.51 22.85
C LEU A 148 -5.24 -38.99 22.48
N ASP A 149 -6.25 -39.39 23.24
CA ASP A 149 -7.64 -38.94 23.10
C ASP A 149 -8.08 -38.22 24.38
N VAL A 150 -8.69 -37.04 24.28
CA VAL A 150 -9.18 -36.31 25.46
C VAL A 150 -10.68 -36.23 25.35
N ILE A 151 -11.36 -37.03 26.15
CA ILE A 151 -12.79 -37.28 26.08
C ILE A 151 -13.49 -36.52 27.21
N GLY A 152 -14.31 -35.53 26.84
CA GLY A 152 -15.01 -34.68 27.80
C GLY A 152 -14.98 -33.23 27.34
N SER A 153 -16.16 -32.66 27.13
CA SER A 153 -16.37 -31.40 26.42
C SER A 153 -16.20 -30.12 27.26
N GLU A 154 -15.50 -30.17 28.39
CA GLU A 154 -15.38 -29.00 29.27
C GLU A 154 -13.91 -28.65 29.53
N TYR A 155 -13.33 -27.91 28.58
CA TYR A 155 -12.15 -27.06 28.73
C TYR A 155 -10.77 -27.76 28.82
N VAL A 156 -10.14 -27.99 27.67
CA VAL A 156 -8.68 -27.75 27.61
C VAL A 156 -8.50 -26.23 27.72
N ARG A 157 -8.40 -25.72 28.95
CA ARG A 157 -8.09 -24.31 29.23
C ARG A 157 -6.58 -24.12 29.15
N GLY A 158 -6.13 -23.16 28.35
CA GLY A 158 -4.71 -22.77 28.23
C GLY A 158 -4.20 -22.83 26.79
N ASP A 159 -3.00 -22.32 26.58
CA ASP A 159 -2.32 -22.37 25.28
C ASP A 159 -1.86 -23.81 25.00
N VAL A 160 -2.49 -24.48 24.04
CA VAL A 160 -1.99 -25.76 23.52
C VAL A 160 -0.80 -25.46 22.63
N THR A 161 0.39 -25.44 23.22
CA THR A 161 1.64 -25.31 22.46
C THR A 161 1.98 -26.66 21.82
N ILE A 162 1.86 -26.75 20.51
CA ILE A 162 2.37 -27.89 19.73
C ILE A 162 3.82 -27.57 19.37
N ALA A 163 4.77 -28.07 20.15
CA ALA A 163 6.20 -27.90 19.90
C ALA A 163 6.76 -29.12 19.16
N GLY A 164 7.50 -28.90 18.06
CA GLY A 164 8.16 -29.94 17.28
C GLY A 164 7.80 -29.92 15.79
N ASN A 165 8.38 -30.85 15.03
CA ASN A 165 8.08 -31.03 13.61
C ASN A 165 6.86 -31.96 13.44
N PHE A 166 5.92 -31.61 12.57
CA PHE A 166 4.94 -32.56 12.06
C PHE A 166 5.67 -33.57 11.16
N ASN A 167 6.04 -34.73 11.72
CA ASN A 167 6.95 -35.68 11.07
C ASN A 167 6.31 -36.53 9.94
N THR A 168 5.14 -36.17 9.42
CA THR A 168 4.48 -36.89 8.33
C THR A 168 4.00 -35.94 7.24
N TYR A 169 4.54 -36.10 6.02
CA TYR A 169 4.11 -35.36 4.82
C TYR A 169 2.72 -35.78 4.31
N GLN A 170 2.06 -36.72 4.97
CA GLN A 170 0.72 -37.19 4.64
C GLN A 170 -0.23 -36.88 5.79
N GLY A 171 -1.20 -36.01 5.53
CA GLY A 171 -2.23 -35.62 6.50
C GLY A 171 -2.53 -34.12 6.47
N SER A 172 -3.73 -33.76 6.88
CA SER A 172 -4.16 -32.37 7.05
C SER A 172 -4.16 -32.02 8.54
N LEU A 173 -3.56 -30.89 8.92
CA LEU A 173 -3.80 -30.30 10.24
C LEU A 173 -5.14 -29.57 10.20
N THR A 174 -6.19 -30.23 10.71
CA THR A 174 -7.53 -29.63 10.79
C THR A 174 -7.73 -29.01 12.17
N ALA A 175 -7.51 -27.70 12.30
CA ALA A 175 -7.88 -26.94 13.49
C ALA A 175 -9.34 -26.47 13.37
N GLN A 176 -10.30 -27.27 13.89
CA GLN A 176 -11.73 -26.94 13.83
C GLN A 176 -12.25 -26.64 15.23
N HIS A 177 -12.59 -25.37 15.49
CA HIS A 177 -13.39 -24.99 16.65
C HIS A 177 -14.86 -24.87 16.21
N GLN A 178 -15.78 -25.63 16.80
CA GLN A 178 -17.21 -25.45 16.51
C GLN A 178 -17.60 -23.99 16.77
N GLY A 179 -18.17 -23.31 15.76
CA GLY A 179 -18.64 -21.93 15.86
C GLY A 179 -17.59 -20.82 15.69
N ILE A 180 -16.30 -21.13 15.55
CA ILE A 180 -15.24 -20.11 15.38
C ILE A 180 -14.33 -20.47 14.20
N ASN A 181 -14.41 -19.68 13.11
CA ASN A 181 -13.60 -19.86 11.91
C ASN A 181 -12.34 -18.97 11.91
N LYS A 182 -11.53 -18.94 12.99
CA LYS A 182 -10.38 -18.02 13.09
C LYS A 182 -9.10 -18.74 13.50
N LEU A 183 -8.00 -18.46 12.80
CA LEU A 183 -6.64 -18.77 13.20
C LEU A 183 -5.93 -17.47 13.60
N ARG A 184 -5.52 -17.40 14.87
CA ARG A 184 -4.84 -16.25 15.46
C ARG A 184 -3.39 -16.60 15.77
N ALA A 185 -2.49 -15.63 15.60
CA ALA A 185 -1.13 -15.72 16.11
C ALA A 185 -1.10 -15.47 17.63
N ASP A 186 -1.97 -14.58 18.13
CA ASP A 186 -2.15 -14.26 19.54
C ASP A 186 -3.51 -13.57 19.80
N ALA A 187 -3.72 -13.05 21.02
CA ALA A 187 -4.96 -12.38 21.42
C ALA A 187 -5.35 -11.18 20.54
N VAL A 188 -4.38 -10.53 19.88
CA VAL A 188 -4.54 -9.30 19.09
C VAL A 188 -4.39 -9.57 17.59
N ASN A 189 -3.57 -10.54 17.21
CA ASN A 189 -3.15 -10.79 15.83
C ASN A 189 -3.92 -11.95 15.20
N THR A 190 -4.78 -11.65 14.21
CA THR A 190 -5.51 -12.66 13.42
C THR A 190 -4.82 -12.86 12.07
N ILE A 191 -4.40 -14.08 11.75
CA ILE A 191 -3.70 -14.39 10.48
C ILE A 191 -4.73 -14.72 9.39
N ILE A 192 -5.70 -15.59 9.71
CA ILE A 192 -6.78 -16.00 8.81
C ILE A 192 -8.07 -16.02 9.63
N SER A 193 -9.12 -15.35 9.16
CA SER A 193 -10.46 -15.53 9.71
C SER A 193 -11.50 -15.71 8.63
N ALA A 194 -12.59 -16.36 8.99
CA ALA A 194 -13.90 -16.23 8.37
C ALA A 194 -14.90 -15.82 9.47
N ALA A 195 -15.86 -14.97 9.14
CA ALA A 195 -16.90 -14.57 10.09
C ALA A 195 -17.95 -15.68 10.19
N SER A 196 -18.37 -16.07 11.41
CA SER A 196 -19.40 -17.10 11.61
C SER A 196 -20.80 -16.53 11.93
N VAL A 197 -21.00 -15.20 11.97
CA VAL A 197 -22.22 -14.62 12.59
C VAL A 197 -22.96 -13.54 11.80
N SER A 198 -22.65 -13.27 10.54
CA SER A 198 -23.49 -12.33 9.76
C SER A 198 -23.30 -12.45 8.23
N GLY A 199 -23.91 -13.47 7.60
CA GLY A 199 -24.16 -13.52 6.15
C GLY A 199 -22.96 -13.39 5.19
N THR A 200 -21.73 -13.28 5.71
CA THR A 200 -20.52 -12.92 4.96
C THR A 200 -19.49 -13.99 5.22
N ASN A 201 -19.48 -15.03 4.38
CA ASN A 201 -18.39 -16.01 4.36
C ASN A 201 -17.21 -15.35 3.62
N GLY A 202 -15.97 -15.65 3.98
CA GLY A 202 -14.81 -15.08 3.29
C GLY A 202 -13.52 -15.27 4.05
N ILE A 203 -12.41 -15.35 3.32
CA ILE A 203 -11.06 -15.42 3.90
C ILE A 203 -10.55 -13.99 4.06
N PHE A 204 -10.34 -13.56 5.30
CA PHE A 204 -9.74 -12.26 5.62
C PHE A 204 -8.24 -12.45 5.87
N LEU A 205 -7.39 -11.81 5.07
CA LEU A 205 -5.97 -11.62 5.36
C LEU A 205 -5.80 -10.24 6.00
N ARG A 206 -5.28 -10.19 7.23
CA ARG A 206 -5.15 -8.95 8.00
C ARG A 206 -3.68 -8.63 8.26
N PRO A 207 -3.28 -7.35 8.23
CA PRO A 207 -2.04 -6.92 8.85
C PRO A 207 -2.08 -7.22 10.36
N ALA A 208 -0.92 -7.55 10.95
CA ALA A 208 -0.80 -7.73 12.39
C ALA A 208 -1.26 -6.45 13.13
N GLY A 209 -2.11 -6.61 14.14
CA GLY A 209 -2.54 -5.52 15.03
C GLY A 209 -3.75 -4.70 14.58
N ASP A 210 -4.34 -4.95 13.41
CA ASP A 210 -5.47 -4.14 12.92
C ASP A 210 -6.82 -4.63 13.47
N THR A 211 -7.37 -3.88 14.44
CA THR A 211 -8.71 -4.10 15.00
C THR A 211 -9.82 -3.41 14.21
N VAL A 212 -9.48 -2.60 13.21
CA VAL A 212 -10.42 -1.84 12.39
C VAL A 212 -10.58 -2.48 11.00
N ALA A 213 -11.72 -2.26 10.34
CA ALA A 213 -12.03 -2.88 9.04
C ALA A 213 -11.22 -2.29 7.86
N THR A 214 -10.34 -1.34 8.13
CA THR A 214 -9.44 -0.71 7.16
C THR A 214 -8.30 -1.68 6.79
N ASN A 215 -7.83 -1.65 5.54
CA ASN A 215 -6.65 -2.38 5.06
C ASN A 215 -6.71 -3.93 5.06
N GLN A 216 -7.90 -4.54 5.08
CA GLN A 216 -8.03 -6.00 4.95
C GLN A 216 -8.07 -6.42 3.48
N ILE A 217 -7.32 -7.48 3.11
CA ILE A 217 -7.60 -8.19 1.85
C ILE A 217 -8.75 -9.15 2.15
N ILE A 218 -9.93 -8.81 1.62
CA ILE A 218 -11.15 -9.58 1.80
C ILE A 218 -11.39 -10.43 0.55
N ILE A 219 -11.14 -11.73 0.64
CA ILE A 219 -11.61 -12.69 -0.37
C ILE A 219 -13.04 -13.06 0.03
N SER A 220 -14.04 -12.27 -0.41
CA SER A 220 -15.41 -12.27 0.13
C SER A 220 -16.40 -13.13 -0.65
N THR A 221 -17.40 -13.71 0.03
CA THR A 221 -18.57 -14.38 -0.59
C THR A 221 -19.75 -13.45 -0.90
N ASN A 222 -19.61 -12.12 -0.79
CA ASN A 222 -20.64 -11.20 -1.28
C ASN A 222 -20.62 -11.07 -2.82
N GLY A 223 -19.78 -11.87 -3.49
CA GLY A 223 -19.70 -11.98 -4.94
C GLY A 223 -19.15 -10.75 -5.65
N THR A 224 -18.41 -9.90 -4.94
CA THR A 224 -17.82 -8.69 -5.50
C THR A 224 -16.31 -8.78 -5.69
N GLN A 225 -15.62 -9.76 -5.13
CA GLN A 225 -14.21 -9.99 -5.46
C GLN A 225 -13.92 -11.50 -5.49
N TYR A 226 -13.73 -12.03 -6.70
CA TYR A 226 -13.39 -13.44 -6.92
C TYR A 226 -11.97 -13.53 -7.43
N VAL A 227 -11.20 -14.47 -6.89
CA VAL A 227 -9.96 -14.93 -7.53
C VAL A 227 -10.27 -16.30 -8.09
N ASP A 228 -10.29 -16.43 -9.41
CA ASP A 228 -10.17 -17.73 -10.05
C ASP A 228 -8.71 -17.97 -10.46
N ASN A 229 -8.44 -19.07 -11.17
CA ASN A 229 -7.07 -19.43 -11.56
C ASN A 229 -6.36 -18.35 -12.41
N TYR A 230 -7.09 -17.39 -13.00
CA TYR A 230 -6.56 -16.40 -13.94
C TYR A 230 -6.98 -14.96 -13.64
N ASN A 231 -8.13 -14.76 -12.99
CA ASN A 231 -8.79 -13.46 -12.85
C ASN A 231 -8.95 -13.03 -11.41
N LEU A 232 -8.64 -11.77 -11.14
CA LEU A 232 -9.14 -10.99 -10.01
C LEU A 232 -10.36 -10.21 -10.47
N LEU A 233 -11.54 -10.70 -10.13
CA LEU A 233 -12.83 -10.12 -10.47
C LEU A 233 -13.19 -9.04 -9.45
N PHE A 234 -13.81 -7.96 -9.90
CA PHE A 234 -14.34 -6.86 -9.09
C PHE A 234 -15.81 -6.63 -9.44
N GLY A 235 -16.69 -6.55 -8.45
CA GLY A 235 -18.13 -6.58 -8.63
C GLY A 235 -18.69 -7.95 -9.06
N SER A 236 -20.01 -8.00 -9.21
CA SER A 236 -20.72 -9.20 -9.69
C SER A 236 -20.59 -9.29 -11.20
N GLN A 237 -19.99 -10.39 -11.68
CA GLN A 237 -19.73 -10.59 -13.11
C GLN A 237 -21.01 -10.78 -13.93
N THR A 238 -22.15 -11.08 -13.28
CA THR A 238 -23.45 -11.24 -13.92
C THR A 238 -24.29 -9.96 -13.92
N SER A 239 -23.94 -8.93 -13.14
CA SER A 239 -24.70 -7.66 -13.08
C SER A 239 -23.86 -6.42 -13.36
N THR A 240 -22.71 -6.23 -12.71
CA THR A 240 -21.82 -5.07 -12.83
C THR A 240 -20.42 -5.49 -12.36
N GLY A 241 -19.57 -5.89 -13.32
CA GLY A 241 -18.30 -6.52 -13.03
C GLY A 241 -17.16 -6.04 -13.93
N SER A 242 -16.02 -5.80 -13.30
CA SER A 242 -14.72 -5.62 -13.94
C SER A 242 -13.79 -6.77 -13.55
N SER A 243 -12.67 -6.93 -14.24
CA SER A 243 -11.68 -7.95 -13.95
C SER A 243 -10.28 -7.42 -14.20
N ILE A 244 -9.31 -7.92 -13.44
CA ILE A 244 -7.90 -7.79 -13.72
C ILE A 244 -7.35 -9.20 -13.85
N PHE A 245 -6.70 -9.52 -14.96
CA PHE A 245 -6.20 -10.86 -15.21
C PHE A 245 -4.91 -10.83 -16.02
N HIS A 246 -4.19 -11.94 -15.99
CA HIS A 246 -3.00 -12.13 -16.82
C HIS A 246 -3.26 -13.21 -17.87
N THR A 247 -2.62 -13.08 -19.02
CA THR A 247 -2.66 -14.08 -20.09
C THR A 247 -1.27 -14.70 -20.25
N ASN A 248 -1.22 -16.03 -20.36
CA ASN A 248 0.00 -16.80 -20.63
C ASN A 248 0.05 -17.31 -22.09
N ILE A 249 -0.68 -16.68 -23.00
CA ILE A 249 -0.78 -17.09 -24.40
C ILE A 249 0.07 -16.18 -25.28
N SER A 250 1.02 -16.76 -26.01
CA SER A 250 1.70 -16.08 -27.10
C SER A 250 0.71 -15.85 -28.25
N GLY A 251 0.35 -14.59 -28.51
CA GLY A 251 -0.47 -14.27 -29.67
C GLY A 251 -0.57 -12.76 -29.87
N ASN A 252 -0.72 -12.33 -31.12
CA ASN A 252 -0.88 -10.91 -31.45
C ASN A 252 -2.16 -10.29 -30.87
N VAL A 253 -3.14 -11.12 -30.47
CA VAL A 253 -4.44 -10.68 -29.92
C VAL A 253 -4.46 -10.69 -28.39
N SER A 254 -3.87 -11.71 -27.75
CA SER A 254 -3.90 -11.92 -26.30
C SER A 254 -2.59 -11.53 -25.58
N GLY A 255 -1.44 -11.82 -26.20
CA GLY A 255 -0.09 -11.55 -25.70
C GLY A 255 0.22 -11.96 -24.26
N TYR A 256 1.43 -11.66 -23.78
CA TYR A 256 1.82 -11.81 -22.37
C TYR A 256 1.72 -10.48 -21.64
N GLY A 257 0.80 -10.35 -20.69
CA GLY A 257 0.63 -9.10 -19.97
C GLY A 257 -0.55 -9.07 -19.01
N ILE A 258 -0.75 -7.89 -18.42
CA ILE A 258 -1.87 -7.60 -17.52
C ILE A 258 -3.00 -6.98 -18.35
N TRP A 259 -4.21 -7.41 -18.04
CA TRP A 259 -5.45 -6.93 -18.63
C TRP A 259 -6.32 -6.33 -17.54
N MET A 260 -6.95 -5.21 -17.84
CA MET A 260 -8.02 -4.60 -17.06
C MET A 260 -9.26 -4.56 -17.93
N ALA A 261 -10.36 -5.12 -17.46
CA ALA A 261 -11.50 -5.42 -18.32
C ALA A 261 -12.83 -5.09 -17.66
N HIS A 262 -13.80 -4.73 -18.48
CA HIS A 262 -15.21 -4.64 -18.12
C HIS A 262 -16.01 -5.63 -18.98
N ASN A 263 -16.79 -6.50 -18.33
CA ASN A 263 -17.52 -7.58 -18.99
C ASN A 263 -16.62 -8.54 -19.83
N LEU A 264 -15.37 -8.75 -19.43
CA LEU A 264 -14.45 -9.67 -20.11
C LEU A 264 -13.67 -10.47 -19.06
N GLN A 265 -13.39 -11.73 -19.34
CA GLN A 265 -12.56 -12.59 -18.49
C GLN A 265 -11.68 -13.46 -19.37
N PHE A 266 -10.67 -14.07 -18.75
CA PHE A 266 -9.83 -15.07 -19.39
C PHE A 266 -10.03 -16.43 -18.72
N ASN A 267 -10.43 -17.45 -19.49
CA ASN A 267 -10.70 -18.79 -18.93
C ASN A 267 -9.48 -19.72 -18.94
N GLY A 268 -8.30 -19.21 -19.27
CA GLY A 268 -7.05 -19.97 -19.45
C GLY A 268 -6.70 -20.23 -20.92
N THR A 269 -7.68 -20.14 -21.83
CA THR A 269 -7.51 -20.37 -23.26
C THR A 269 -8.01 -19.19 -24.09
N ASP A 270 -9.18 -18.67 -23.75
CA ASP A 270 -9.92 -17.70 -24.54
C ASP A 270 -10.41 -16.53 -23.68
N PHE A 271 -10.62 -15.39 -24.34
CA PHE A 271 -11.41 -14.30 -23.77
C PHE A 271 -12.89 -14.67 -23.84
N ILE A 272 -13.54 -14.65 -22.69
CA ILE A 272 -14.97 -14.92 -22.58
C ILE A 272 -15.72 -13.69 -22.09
N GLN A 273 -16.98 -13.58 -22.52
CA GLN A 273 -17.87 -12.49 -22.13
C GLN A 273 -18.86 -13.00 -21.08
N PRO A 274 -18.74 -12.60 -19.80
CA PRO A 274 -19.62 -13.09 -18.73
C PRO A 274 -21.09 -12.73 -18.96
N ARG A 275 -21.37 -11.53 -19.49
CA ARG A 275 -22.71 -11.08 -19.87
C ARG A 275 -22.80 -10.93 -21.38
N GLY A 276 -23.38 -11.92 -22.03
CA GLY A 276 -23.49 -11.99 -23.47
C GLY A 276 -24.29 -10.87 -24.11
N SER A 277 -25.15 -10.17 -23.34
CA SER A 277 -26.00 -9.09 -23.85
C SER A 277 -25.31 -7.73 -23.96
N LEU A 278 -24.11 -7.58 -23.40
CA LEU A 278 -23.39 -6.30 -23.34
C LEU A 278 -22.06 -6.39 -24.07
N ASN A 279 -21.57 -5.28 -24.62
CA ASN A 279 -20.20 -5.22 -25.13
C ASN A 279 -19.18 -5.41 -24.01
N SER A 280 -17.98 -5.85 -24.37
CA SER A 280 -16.84 -5.92 -23.47
C SER A 280 -15.79 -4.91 -23.84
N TRP A 281 -15.06 -4.42 -22.84
CA TRP A 281 -13.98 -3.47 -23.01
C TRP A 281 -12.76 -3.95 -22.24
N ALA A 282 -11.57 -3.75 -22.80
CA ALA A 282 -10.35 -4.10 -22.11
C ALA A 282 -9.20 -3.15 -22.45
N PHE A 283 -8.40 -2.86 -21.44
CA PHE A 283 -7.11 -2.21 -21.55
C PHE A 283 -6.02 -3.21 -21.21
N THR A 284 -4.90 -3.19 -21.93
CA THR A 284 -3.76 -4.05 -21.62
C THR A 284 -2.44 -3.31 -21.74
N VAL A 285 -1.49 -3.74 -20.91
CA VAL A 285 -0.07 -3.48 -21.06
C VAL A 285 0.60 -4.83 -21.25
N ASN A 286 1.13 -5.05 -22.46
CA ASN A 286 1.51 -6.38 -22.91
C ASN A 286 2.75 -6.32 -23.80
N ASN A 287 3.64 -7.32 -23.68
CA ASN A 287 4.87 -7.37 -24.48
C ASN A 287 4.59 -7.44 -26.00
N HIS A 288 3.47 -8.03 -26.42
CA HIS A 288 3.13 -8.19 -27.84
C HIS A 288 2.23 -7.07 -28.36
N LYS A 289 1.39 -6.49 -27.51
CA LYS A 289 0.44 -5.43 -27.89
C LYS A 289 0.86 -4.02 -27.48
N GLY A 290 1.89 -3.85 -26.64
CA GLY A 290 2.20 -2.56 -26.03
C GLY A 290 1.05 -2.11 -25.13
N PHE A 291 0.67 -0.84 -25.22
CA PHE A 291 -0.53 -0.29 -24.58
C PHE A 291 -1.68 -0.36 -25.57
N SER A 292 -2.77 -1.06 -25.25
CA SER A 292 -3.86 -1.29 -26.20
C SER A 292 -5.23 -1.21 -25.56
N PHE A 293 -6.16 -0.51 -26.24
CA PHE A 293 -7.59 -0.44 -25.92
C PHE A 293 -8.36 -1.36 -26.87
N ASN A 294 -9.15 -2.26 -26.30
CA ASN A 294 -9.81 -3.34 -27.02
C ASN A 294 -11.31 -3.37 -26.69
N ARG A 295 -12.10 -3.82 -27.66
CA ARG A 295 -13.55 -4.04 -27.52
C ARG A 295 -13.92 -5.42 -28.04
N ALA A 296 -14.86 -6.08 -27.38
CA ALA A 296 -15.63 -7.16 -27.98
C ALA A 296 -17.09 -6.74 -28.14
N ASN A 297 -17.71 -7.16 -29.25
CA ASN A 297 -19.15 -7.01 -29.41
C ASN A 297 -19.91 -7.98 -28.48
N THR A 298 -21.18 -7.66 -28.23
CA THR A 298 -22.15 -8.55 -27.60
C THR A 298 -22.21 -9.90 -28.34
N SER A 299 -22.03 -11.01 -27.63
CA SER A 299 -22.10 -12.38 -28.15
C SER A 299 -23.55 -12.92 -28.18
N GLY A 300 -24.46 -12.24 -27.50
CA GLY A 300 -25.82 -12.70 -27.20
C GLY A 300 -25.90 -13.79 -26.12
N THR A 301 -24.78 -14.41 -25.72
CA THR A 301 -24.77 -15.58 -24.82
C THR A 301 -23.71 -15.45 -23.71
N ASN A 302 -24.13 -15.65 -22.46
CA ASN A 302 -23.25 -15.56 -21.29
C ASN A 302 -22.17 -16.65 -21.33
N GLY A 303 -20.91 -16.27 -21.09
CA GLY A 303 -19.76 -17.18 -21.06
C GLY A 303 -19.19 -17.54 -22.43
N SER A 304 -19.72 -16.98 -23.52
CA SER A 304 -19.19 -17.24 -24.87
C SER A 304 -17.81 -16.64 -25.09
N VAL A 305 -17.00 -17.34 -25.88
CA VAL A 305 -15.74 -16.83 -26.41
C VAL A 305 -16.02 -15.63 -27.32
N VAL A 306 -15.24 -14.57 -27.16
CA VAL A 306 -15.38 -13.35 -27.95
C VAL A 306 -14.04 -12.89 -28.54
N PRO A 307 -14.02 -12.52 -29.84
CA PRO A 307 -12.82 -11.92 -30.44
C PRO A 307 -12.67 -10.46 -29.99
N LEU A 308 -11.43 -10.06 -29.73
CA LEU A 308 -11.09 -8.68 -29.40
C LEU A 308 -10.75 -7.88 -30.66
N ILE A 309 -11.40 -6.72 -30.79
CA ILE A 309 -11.13 -5.70 -31.78
C ILE A 309 -10.26 -4.64 -31.11
N GLU A 310 -9.03 -4.46 -31.59
CA GLU A 310 -8.14 -3.40 -31.13
C GLU A 310 -8.61 -2.05 -31.68
N LEU A 311 -8.97 -1.13 -30.79
CA LEU A 311 -9.47 0.20 -31.16
C LEU A 311 -8.35 1.23 -31.28
N ALA A 312 -7.38 1.15 -30.36
CA ALA A 312 -6.21 2.00 -30.34
C ALA A 312 -5.04 1.27 -29.68
N LYS A 313 -3.83 1.54 -30.16
CA LYS A 313 -2.59 0.98 -29.63
C LYS A 313 -1.46 2.01 -29.65
N ILE A 314 -0.57 1.92 -28.67
CA ILE A 314 0.73 2.59 -28.68
C ILE A 314 1.81 1.52 -28.83
N SER A 315 2.60 1.61 -29.90
CA SER A 315 3.73 0.69 -30.16
C SER A 315 4.88 0.93 -29.18
N SER A 316 5.86 0.01 -29.17
CA SER A 316 7.12 0.19 -28.43
C SER A 316 7.97 1.37 -28.93
N THR A 317 7.68 1.89 -30.12
CA THR A 317 8.33 3.08 -30.69
C THR A 317 7.52 4.37 -30.48
N GLY A 318 6.41 4.30 -29.76
CA GLY A 318 5.54 5.46 -29.48
C GLY A 318 4.57 5.83 -30.60
N VAL A 319 4.43 4.99 -31.63
CA VAL A 319 3.45 5.20 -32.71
C VAL A 319 2.06 4.88 -32.18
N ILE A 320 1.13 5.84 -32.31
CA ILE A 320 -0.27 5.64 -31.96
C ILE A 320 -1.00 5.18 -33.22
N SER A 321 -1.69 4.04 -33.16
CA SER A 321 -2.53 3.54 -34.25
C SER A 321 -3.96 3.37 -33.77
N THR A 322 -4.93 3.74 -34.59
CA THR A 322 -6.37 3.52 -34.34
C THR A 322 -6.96 2.58 -35.38
N LEU A 323 -8.10 1.96 -35.07
CA LEU A 323 -8.76 1.01 -35.96
C LEU A 323 -9.16 1.62 -37.32
N ASN A 324 -9.69 2.85 -37.32
CA ASN A 324 -10.34 3.45 -38.49
C ASN A 324 -9.73 4.77 -38.97
N THR A 325 -8.87 5.41 -38.17
CA THR A 325 -8.30 6.72 -38.55
C THR A 325 -6.83 6.64 -38.93
N GLY A 326 -6.19 5.48 -38.85
CA GLY A 326 -4.79 5.28 -39.24
C GLY A 326 -3.80 5.44 -38.08
N SER A 327 -2.52 5.62 -38.40
CA SER A 327 -1.46 5.84 -37.43
C SER A 327 -1.02 7.30 -37.34
N SER A 328 -0.35 7.65 -36.25
CA SER A 328 0.31 8.94 -36.09
C SER A 328 1.27 9.25 -37.24
N ASP A 329 1.92 8.23 -37.83
CA ASP A 329 2.76 8.41 -39.02
C ASP A 329 1.95 8.80 -40.26
N GLN A 330 0.78 8.19 -40.44
CA GLN A 330 -0.13 8.54 -41.53
C GLN A 330 -0.73 9.94 -41.33
N TRP A 331 -1.03 10.36 -40.10
CA TRP A 331 -1.49 11.72 -39.81
C TRP A 331 -0.38 12.75 -40.09
N ASN A 332 0.84 12.45 -39.64
CA ASN A 332 2.02 13.26 -39.93
C ASN A 332 2.24 13.42 -41.44
N ALA A 333 2.06 12.33 -42.21
CA ALA A 333 2.17 12.38 -43.67
C ALA A 333 1.01 13.13 -44.34
N ALA A 334 -0.24 12.81 -43.99
CA ALA A 334 -1.45 13.30 -44.67
C ALA A 334 -1.69 14.80 -44.47
N TYR A 335 -1.42 15.32 -43.28
CA TYR A 335 -1.58 16.76 -43.01
C TYR A 335 -0.33 17.57 -43.36
N GLY A 336 0.74 16.93 -43.84
CA GLY A 336 2.02 17.59 -44.10
C GLY A 336 2.73 18.09 -42.83
N TRP A 337 2.21 17.74 -41.66
CA TRP A 337 2.76 18.11 -40.36
C TRP A 337 4.01 17.30 -40.00
N GLY A 338 4.31 16.20 -40.68
CA GLY A 338 5.55 15.42 -40.51
C GLY A 338 5.95 15.17 -39.04
N ASN A 339 7.23 14.88 -38.83
CA ASN A 339 7.83 15.05 -37.52
C ASN A 339 8.29 16.52 -37.39
N HIS A 340 7.67 17.28 -36.48
CA HIS A 340 8.07 18.66 -36.20
C HIS A 340 9.12 18.80 -35.09
N SER A 341 9.63 17.69 -34.54
CA SER A 341 10.83 17.70 -33.70
C SER A 341 11.97 18.40 -34.44
N GLY A 342 12.36 19.58 -33.95
CA GLY A 342 13.43 20.40 -34.54
C GLY A 342 13.03 21.21 -35.79
N LYS A 343 11.76 21.20 -36.22
CA LYS A 343 11.28 22.03 -37.36
C LYS A 343 10.61 23.34 -36.92
N TYR A 344 10.22 23.45 -35.65
CA TYR A 344 9.84 24.73 -35.07
C TYR A 344 11.10 25.49 -34.68
N PHE A 345 11.20 26.76 -35.09
CA PHE A 345 12.20 27.67 -34.54
C PHE A 345 11.92 27.81 -33.03
N PRO A 346 12.85 27.44 -32.15
CA PRO A 346 12.75 27.80 -30.75
C PRO A 346 12.69 29.33 -30.68
N VAL A 347 11.64 29.87 -30.06
CA VAL A 347 11.45 31.32 -29.88
C VAL A 347 12.57 31.95 -29.03
N ASN A 348 13.48 31.13 -28.48
CA ASN A 348 14.64 31.53 -27.69
C ASN A 348 15.98 31.08 -28.32
N TYR A 349 16.25 31.43 -29.57
CA TYR A 349 17.62 31.31 -30.11
C TYR A 349 18.45 32.53 -29.71
N THR A 350 19.35 32.34 -28.75
CA THR A 350 20.40 33.31 -28.35
C THR A 350 21.51 33.47 -29.39
N ASN A 351 21.51 32.65 -30.45
CA ASN A 351 22.50 32.71 -31.52
C ASN A 351 21.79 32.97 -32.86
N SER A 352 21.93 34.18 -33.41
CA SER A 352 21.48 34.47 -34.78
C SER A 352 22.02 33.40 -35.73
N VAL A 353 21.13 32.72 -36.46
CA VAL A 353 21.55 31.97 -37.63
C VAL A 353 22.14 33.00 -38.59
N ASN A 354 23.45 32.95 -38.80
CA ASN A 354 24.12 33.85 -39.74
C ASN A 354 23.41 33.71 -41.09
N ALA A 355 22.77 34.79 -41.56
CA ALA A 355 22.27 34.85 -42.93
C ALA A 355 23.41 34.41 -43.86
N ALA A 356 23.11 33.51 -44.81
CA ALA A 356 24.10 33.05 -45.75
C ALA A 356 24.72 34.29 -46.42
N SER A 357 26.03 34.46 -46.24
CA SER A 357 26.76 35.57 -46.81
C SER A 357 26.77 35.40 -48.32
N TYR A 358 26.09 36.29 -49.04
CA TYR A 358 26.04 36.24 -50.49
C TYR A 358 27.04 37.26 -51.03
N GLN A 359 28.07 36.79 -51.74
CA GLN A 359 29.16 37.63 -52.26
C GLN A 359 28.88 38.23 -53.65
N SER A 360 27.79 37.83 -54.30
CA SER A 360 27.40 38.30 -55.63
C SER A 360 26.22 39.28 -55.58
N ASP A 361 25.83 39.83 -56.73
CA ASP A 361 24.63 40.66 -56.87
C ASP A 361 23.39 39.92 -56.36
N MET A 362 22.70 40.46 -55.35
CA MET A 362 21.51 39.88 -54.74
C MET A 362 20.37 39.66 -55.73
N LEU A 363 20.36 40.33 -56.89
CA LEU A 363 19.42 40.08 -57.96
C LEU A 363 19.61 38.71 -58.62
N ALA A 364 20.81 38.13 -58.53
CA ALA A 364 21.15 36.79 -59.01
C ALA A 364 20.66 35.67 -58.08
N VAL A 365 20.14 35.99 -56.88
CA VAL A 365 19.49 34.99 -56.02
C VAL A 365 18.26 34.42 -56.75
N PRO A 366 18.20 33.11 -57.02
CA PRO A 366 17.13 32.53 -57.82
C PRO A 366 15.74 32.85 -57.26
N VAL A 367 14.91 33.39 -58.14
CA VAL A 367 13.50 33.73 -57.88
C VAL A 367 12.75 32.47 -57.47
N GLY A 368 12.02 32.53 -56.34
CA GLY A 368 11.23 31.39 -55.86
C GLY A 368 11.96 30.43 -54.91
N THR A 369 13.10 30.85 -54.35
CA THR A 369 13.76 30.13 -53.26
C THR A 369 13.41 30.81 -51.94
N TYR A 370 12.98 30.04 -50.92
CA TYR A 370 12.86 30.53 -49.55
C TYR A 370 14.26 30.78 -49.00
N THR A 371 14.76 32.00 -49.11
CA THR A 371 16.13 32.35 -48.72
C THR A 371 16.18 33.77 -48.15
N GLY A 372 16.80 33.89 -46.98
CA GLY A 372 17.29 35.15 -46.44
C GLY A 372 18.80 35.25 -46.70
N ALA A 373 19.21 36.27 -47.47
CA ALA A 373 20.60 36.54 -47.77
C ALA A 373 20.98 37.94 -47.30
N VAL A 374 22.21 38.12 -46.85
CA VAL A 374 22.79 39.44 -46.58
C VAL A 374 23.98 39.61 -47.50
N SER A 375 23.98 40.69 -48.29
CA SER A 375 25.12 40.99 -49.16
C SER A 375 26.33 41.35 -48.32
N LEU A 376 27.52 40.97 -48.79
CA LEU A 376 28.78 41.54 -48.31
C LEU A 376 29.41 42.51 -49.31
N ALA A 377 28.86 42.60 -50.52
CA ALA A 377 29.32 43.50 -51.57
C ALA A 377 28.45 44.77 -51.64
N SER A 378 29.06 45.90 -52.01
CA SER A 378 28.41 47.20 -52.03
C SER A 378 27.40 47.36 -53.18
N THR A 379 27.52 46.69 -54.32
CA THR A 379 26.67 47.01 -55.47
C THR A 379 25.43 46.12 -55.58
N ASN A 380 24.29 46.50 -54.98
CA ASN A 380 22.99 45.83 -55.19
C ASN A 380 21.90 46.84 -55.51
N LEU A 381 21.49 46.92 -56.78
CA LEU A 381 20.39 47.81 -57.17
C LEU A 381 19.09 47.44 -56.44
N PRO A 382 18.37 48.43 -55.89
CA PRO A 382 18.44 49.85 -56.23
C PRO A 382 19.48 50.69 -55.45
N PHE A 383 20.32 50.07 -54.60
CA PHE A 383 21.32 50.76 -53.79
C PHE A 383 22.76 50.56 -54.28
N ALA A 384 23.66 51.44 -53.85
CA ALA A 384 25.10 51.30 -54.06
C ALA A 384 25.82 50.74 -52.81
N GLN A 385 25.08 50.18 -51.85
CA GLN A 385 25.64 49.58 -50.63
C GLN A 385 25.00 48.23 -50.25
N VAL A 386 25.58 47.58 -49.23
CA VAL A 386 25.16 46.30 -48.65
C VAL A 386 23.68 46.35 -48.21
N GLY A 387 22.90 45.31 -48.52
CA GLY A 387 21.49 45.17 -48.12
C GLY A 387 21.15 43.74 -47.70
N GLY A 388 19.97 43.57 -47.09
CA GLY A 388 19.38 42.27 -46.74
C GLY A 388 18.21 41.95 -47.65
N LEU A 389 18.21 40.77 -48.28
CA LEU A 389 17.16 40.29 -49.19
C LEU A 389 16.46 39.11 -48.52
N ILE A 390 15.14 39.20 -48.43
CA ILE A 390 14.28 38.05 -48.13
C ILE A 390 13.50 37.75 -49.40
N SER A 391 13.78 36.59 -50.00
CA SER A 391 13.02 36.06 -51.13
C SER A 391 12.14 34.92 -50.63
N PHE A 392 10.86 34.96 -50.99
CA PHE A 392 9.90 33.89 -50.70
C PHE A 392 8.91 33.74 -51.86
N GLY A 393 8.40 32.52 -52.05
CA GLY A 393 7.47 32.16 -53.11
C GLY A 393 8.03 31.10 -54.06
N SER A 394 7.36 30.86 -55.18
CA SER A 394 7.75 29.89 -56.21
C SER A 394 8.38 30.59 -57.42
N SER A 395 8.93 29.82 -58.38
CA SER A 395 9.48 30.38 -59.63
C SER A 395 8.43 31.11 -60.48
N ALA A 396 7.14 30.83 -60.27
CA ALA A 396 6.02 31.46 -60.98
C ALA A 396 5.46 32.69 -60.25
N VAL A 397 5.49 32.69 -58.90
CA VAL A 397 5.02 33.80 -58.06
C VAL A 397 5.96 33.92 -56.87
N SER A 398 6.90 34.86 -56.97
CA SER A 398 7.79 35.20 -55.87
C SER A 398 7.52 36.60 -55.35
N THR A 399 8.05 36.91 -54.18
CA THR A 399 8.17 38.27 -53.68
C THR A 399 9.56 38.43 -53.09
N ARG A 400 10.18 39.57 -53.39
CA ARG A 400 11.44 39.98 -52.81
C ARG A 400 11.21 41.20 -51.95
N LEU A 401 11.63 41.11 -50.69
CA LEU A 401 11.76 42.24 -49.79
C LEU A 401 13.23 42.54 -49.62
N LEU A 402 13.59 43.80 -49.81
CA LEU A 402 14.96 44.28 -49.69
C LEU A 402 15.01 45.41 -48.66
N GLY A 403 15.80 45.22 -47.61
CA GLY A 403 16.12 46.24 -46.62
C GLY A 403 17.49 46.84 -46.92
N ALA A 404 17.54 48.16 -47.09
CA ALA A 404 18.79 48.88 -47.25
C ALA A 404 19.56 48.96 -45.92
N ARG A 405 20.89 48.80 -45.95
CA ARG A 405 21.75 48.89 -44.75
C ARG A 405 22.59 50.18 -44.72
N ASP A 406 22.30 51.12 -45.62
CA ASP A 406 22.99 52.40 -45.81
C ASP A 406 22.47 53.53 -44.90
N ASN A 407 21.98 53.18 -43.70
CA ASN A 407 21.24 54.07 -42.77
C ASN A 407 19.97 54.72 -43.35
N SER A 408 19.55 54.34 -44.57
CA SER A 408 18.30 54.81 -45.15
C SER A 408 17.10 53.97 -44.71
N ASP A 409 17.31 52.81 -44.05
CA ASP A 409 16.33 51.85 -43.50
C ASP A 409 15.05 51.67 -44.33
N ASN A 410 15.15 51.85 -45.64
CA ASN A 410 14.00 51.80 -46.54
C ASN A 410 13.65 50.35 -46.83
N LEU A 411 12.35 50.04 -46.88
CA LEU A 411 11.85 48.74 -47.29
C LEU A 411 11.39 48.81 -48.75
N TRP A 412 11.96 47.96 -49.58
CA TRP A 412 11.64 47.88 -50.99
C TRP A 412 11.06 46.52 -51.35
N PHE A 413 10.14 46.54 -52.31
CA PHE A 413 9.45 45.37 -52.83
C PHE A 413 9.67 45.26 -54.33
N GLN A 414 9.88 44.02 -54.77
CA GLN A 414 9.84 43.66 -56.17
C GLN A 414 8.81 42.54 -56.36
N SER A 415 7.88 42.74 -57.31
CA SER A 415 6.84 41.77 -57.61
C SER A 415 7.37 40.53 -58.30
N GLY A 416 6.79 39.38 -57.96
CA GLY A 416 6.50 38.21 -58.81
C GLY A 416 7.64 37.53 -59.53
N ASP A 417 8.06 38.17 -60.62
CA ASP A 417 8.95 37.61 -61.64
C ASP A 417 10.41 38.04 -61.46
N GLY A 418 10.70 38.88 -60.46
CA GLY A 418 12.03 39.47 -60.27
C GLY A 418 12.45 40.44 -61.38
N LYS A 419 11.52 40.79 -62.29
CA LYS A 419 11.73 41.69 -63.44
C LYS A 419 10.96 43.02 -63.30
N GLY A 420 9.98 43.07 -62.41
CA GLY A 420 9.30 44.32 -62.04
C GLY A 420 10.27 45.37 -61.48
N ALA A 421 9.93 46.65 -61.63
CA ALA A 421 10.68 47.73 -60.99
C ALA A 421 10.57 47.63 -59.46
N TRP A 422 11.66 47.93 -58.75
CA TRP A 422 11.64 48.08 -57.30
C TRP A 422 10.69 49.21 -56.90
N ARG A 423 9.79 48.92 -55.96
CA ARG A 423 8.87 49.89 -55.38
C ARG A 423 9.21 50.05 -53.91
N GLN A 424 9.41 51.28 -53.47
CA GLN A 424 9.57 51.57 -52.06
C GLN A 424 8.22 51.35 -51.36
N LEU A 425 8.17 50.38 -50.44
CA LEU A 425 6.99 50.15 -49.61
C LEU A 425 6.98 51.08 -48.40
N ALA A 426 8.16 51.34 -47.85
CA ALA A 426 8.29 52.19 -46.69
C ALA A 426 9.59 53.00 -46.72
N THR A 427 9.48 54.26 -46.28
CA THR A 427 10.63 55.08 -45.93
C THR A 427 11.08 54.75 -44.50
N ARG A 428 12.34 55.06 -44.15
CA ARG A 428 12.79 55.03 -42.74
C ARG A 428 11.87 55.76 -41.79
N ASP A 429 11.41 56.95 -42.14
CA ASP A 429 10.51 57.73 -41.29
C ASP A 429 9.18 57.01 -41.08
N TRP A 430 8.64 56.35 -42.12
CA TRP A 430 7.46 55.51 -41.98
C TRP A 430 7.73 54.31 -41.09
N VAL A 431 8.84 53.59 -41.28
CA VAL A 431 9.20 52.41 -40.46
C VAL A 431 9.41 52.81 -39.00
N ILE A 432 10.09 53.93 -38.73
CA ILE A 432 10.30 54.45 -37.38
C ILE A 432 8.97 54.91 -36.76
N ALA A 433 8.10 55.59 -37.52
CA ALA A 433 6.77 55.97 -37.05
C ALA A 433 5.90 54.74 -36.74
N GLN A 434 5.99 53.68 -37.57
CA GLN A 434 5.33 52.42 -37.29
C GLN A 434 5.92 51.75 -36.05
N LEU A 435 7.25 51.67 -35.89
CA LEU A 435 7.89 51.10 -34.70
C LEU A 435 7.52 51.86 -33.42
N GLY A 436 7.42 53.20 -33.48
CA GLY A 436 6.88 54.02 -32.41
C GLY A 436 5.40 53.74 -32.10
N SER A 437 4.63 53.29 -33.11
CA SER A 437 3.25 52.79 -32.96
C SER A 437 3.16 51.29 -32.62
N VAL A 438 4.25 50.51 -32.71
CA VAL A 438 4.28 49.10 -32.29
C VAL A 438 4.76 48.97 -30.82
N SER A 439 5.32 50.04 -30.23
CA SER A 439 5.45 50.15 -28.77
C SER A 439 4.12 50.40 -28.04
N THR A 440 3.03 50.66 -28.76
CA THR A 440 1.68 50.48 -28.21
C THR A 440 1.33 49.00 -28.22
N ALA A 441 1.29 48.37 -27.05
CA ALA A 441 0.93 46.98 -26.88
C ALA A 441 -0.43 46.68 -27.52
N GLN A 442 -0.42 46.07 -28.70
CA GLN A 442 -1.62 45.52 -29.32
C GLN A 442 -1.92 44.16 -28.67
N ARG A 443 -3.10 44.11 -28.07
CA ARG A 443 -3.71 43.01 -27.33
C ARG A 443 -3.69 41.68 -28.11
N MET A 444 -3.25 40.59 -27.46
CA MET A 444 -3.69 39.24 -27.82
C MET A 444 -5.13 39.07 -27.32
N PRO A 445 -6.13 38.84 -28.20
CA PRO A 445 -7.45 38.45 -27.74
C PRO A 445 -7.36 36.99 -27.28
N THR A 446 -7.43 36.76 -25.97
CA THR A 446 -7.85 35.46 -25.46
C THR A 446 -9.34 35.36 -25.72
N GLU A 447 -9.75 34.61 -26.74
CA GLU A 447 -11.12 34.09 -26.81
C GLU A 447 -11.33 33.21 -25.57
N LEU A 448 -12.14 33.69 -24.62
CA LEU A 448 -12.74 32.86 -23.60
C LEU A 448 -14.21 32.73 -23.93
N SER A 449 -14.58 31.49 -24.24
CA SER A 449 -15.95 31.03 -24.46
C SER A 449 -16.87 31.52 -23.36
N GLU A 450 -18.02 32.06 -23.73
CA GLU A 450 -19.13 32.37 -22.84
C GLU A 450 -19.56 31.09 -22.09
N ALA A 451 -19.18 31.02 -20.82
CA ALA A 451 -19.87 30.20 -19.83
C ALA A 451 -20.44 31.17 -18.79
N GLN A 452 -21.78 31.26 -18.75
CA GLN A 452 -22.48 32.00 -17.71
C GLN A 452 -22.17 31.41 -16.34
N ILE A 453 -21.56 32.21 -15.47
CA ILE A 453 -21.53 31.97 -14.04
C ILE A 453 -21.82 33.32 -13.37
N GLU A 454 -22.83 33.33 -12.50
CA GLU A 454 -23.15 34.45 -11.60
C GLU A 454 -21.93 34.80 -10.75
N GLU A 455 -21.41 36.03 -10.86
CA GLU A 455 -20.32 36.51 -10.03
C GLU A 455 -20.74 37.67 -9.12
N SER A 456 -20.65 37.38 -7.82
CA SER A 456 -20.19 38.29 -6.77
C SER A 456 -19.23 39.34 -7.34
N ILE A 457 -19.61 40.61 -7.27
CA ILE A 457 -18.86 41.78 -7.77
C ILE A 457 -17.59 41.93 -6.94
N THR A 458 -16.55 41.20 -7.32
CA THR A 458 -15.19 41.46 -6.85
C THR A 458 -14.64 42.54 -7.76
N PRO A 459 -14.21 43.71 -7.24
CA PRO A 459 -13.72 44.78 -8.10
C PRO A 459 -12.56 44.28 -8.97
N ILE A 460 -12.73 44.38 -10.29
CA ILE A 460 -11.77 43.90 -11.28
C ILE A 460 -10.49 44.73 -11.13
N LYS A 461 -9.45 44.11 -10.55
CA LYS A 461 -8.13 44.72 -10.43
C LYS A 461 -7.36 44.50 -11.71
N LYS A 462 -6.77 45.56 -12.27
CA LYS A 462 -5.95 45.49 -13.48
C LYS A 462 -4.50 45.90 -13.21
N GLU A 463 -3.57 45.06 -13.64
CA GLU A 463 -2.13 45.27 -13.46
C GLU A 463 -1.42 45.54 -14.78
N TYR A 464 -0.62 46.60 -14.81
CA TYR A 464 0.19 47.04 -15.94
C TYR A 464 1.67 46.91 -15.58
N LYS A 465 2.42 46.08 -16.30
CA LYS A 465 3.87 46.00 -16.18
C LYS A 465 4.52 46.75 -17.33
N ILE A 466 5.51 47.57 -17.02
CA ILE A 466 6.21 48.39 -18.00
C ILE A 466 7.68 47.99 -18.09
N GLY A 467 8.13 47.75 -19.32
CA GLY A 467 9.53 47.54 -19.66
C GLY A 467 10.31 48.85 -19.86
N SER A 468 11.18 48.91 -20.88
CA SER A 468 12.14 49.99 -21.12
C SER A 468 11.58 51.27 -21.78
N GLY A 469 10.26 51.50 -21.74
CA GLY A 469 9.62 52.67 -22.35
C GLY A 469 9.74 53.92 -21.48
N SER A 470 9.85 55.11 -22.09
CA SER A 470 9.91 56.40 -21.38
C SER A 470 8.54 57.03 -21.13
N TYR A 471 7.46 56.51 -21.73
CA TYR A 471 6.11 57.05 -21.63
C TYR A 471 5.05 55.92 -21.69
N LEU A 472 4.06 55.97 -20.80
CA LEU A 472 2.87 55.12 -20.80
C LEU A 472 1.64 56.01 -20.76
N GLU A 473 0.68 55.76 -21.65
CA GLU A 473 -0.64 56.38 -21.61
C GLU A 473 -1.68 55.32 -21.22
N LEU A 474 -2.49 55.59 -20.20
CA LEU A 474 -3.55 54.72 -19.71
C LEU A 474 -4.91 55.39 -19.87
N ASN A 475 -5.87 54.68 -20.47
CA ASN A 475 -7.28 55.02 -20.40
C ASN A 475 -8.03 53.77 -19.90
N ASP A 476 -8.33 53.73 -18.60
CA ASP A 476 -8.90 52.55 -17.94
C ASP A 476 -9.96 52.97 -16.92
N GLU A 477 -11.17 52.44 -17.08
CA GLU A 477 -12.34 52.71 -16.25
C GLU A 477 -12.45 51.81 -15.00
N THR A 478 -11.53 50.86 -14.82
CA THR A 478 -11.54 49.97 -13.66
C THR A 478 -11.32 50.73 -12.36
N SER A 479 -12.04 50.35 -11.29
CA SER A 479 -11.92 50.98 -9.98
C SER A 479 -10.54 50.79 -9.33
N PHE A 480 -9.72 49.84 -9.81
CA PHE A 480 -8.38 49.58 -9.27
C PHE A 480 -7.35 49.37 -10.38
N ILE A 481 -6.43 50.33 -10.51
CA ILE A 481 -5.32 50.31 -11.45
C ILE A 481 -4.03 50.11 -10.66
N THR A 482 -3.22 49.12 -11.04
CA THR A 482 -1.84 48.99 -10.52
C THR A 482 -0.85 49.07 -11.67
N VAL A 483 0.11 49.99 -11.59
CA VAL A 483 1.17 50.19 -12.57
C VAL A 483 2.51 49.84 -11.93
N THR A 484 3.27 48.94 -12.55
CA THR A 484 4.60 48.53 -12.07
C THR A 484 5.64 48.80 -13.15
N GLY A 485 6.56 49.73 -12.87
CA GLY A 485 7.67 50.05 -13.77
C GLY A 485 8.99 49.50 -13.25
N ASN A 486 9.80 48.89 -14.11
CA ASN A 486 11.20 48.53 -13.84
C ASN A 486 12.10 49.07 -14.98
N GLN A 487 11.98 50.36 -15.22
CA GLN A 487 12.57 51.06 -16.36
C GLN A 487 14.03 51.47 -16.11
N SER A 488 14.83 51.49 -17.16
CA SER A 488 16.25 51.92 -17.15
C SER A 488 16.45 53.44 -17.29
N SER A 489 15.40 54.20 -17.56
CA SER A 489 15.41 55.66 -17.70
C SER A 489 14.17 56.29 -17.05
N ASP A 490 14.20 57.59 -16.76
CA ASP A 490 13.03 58.30 -16.26
C ASP A 490 11.81 58.08 -17.16
N MET A 491 10.66 57.90 -16.54
CA MET A 491 9.42 57.55 -17.21
C MET A 491 8.28 58.46 -16.82
N VAL A 492 7.35 58.67 -17.75
CA VAL A 492 6.05 59.32 -17.50
C VAL A 492 4.92 58.29 -17.66
N CYS A 493 4.03 58.20 -16.67
CA CYS A 493 2.77 57.48 -16.75
C CYS A 493 1.64 58.50 -16.76
N ASN A 494 0.93 58.64 -17.88
CA ASN A 494 -0.17 59.57 -18.06
C ASN A 494 -1.52 58.84 -18.06
N ILE A 495 -2.39 59.15 -17.10
CA ILE A 495 -3.77 58.66 -17.08
C ILE A 495 -4.64 59.68 -17.81
N LYS A 496 -5.17 59.27 -18.96
CA LYS A 496 -5.80 60.14 -19.95
C LYS A 496 -7.19 60.63 -19.53
N GLU A 497 -7.97 59.78 -18.89
CA GLU A 497 -9.30 60.12 -18.36
C GLU A 497 -9.39 59.67 -16.90
N LEU A 498 -10.13 60.44 -16.10
CA LEU A 498 -10.34 60.16 -14.69
C LEU A 498 -11.76 59.63 -14.50
N TYR A 499 -11.86 58.53 -13.76
CA TYR A 499 -13.13 57.92 -13.40
C TYR A 499 -13.32 58.04 -11.89
N GLY A 500 -14.55 58.31 -11.46
CA GLY A 500 -14.88 58.43 -10.03
C GLY A 500 -14.70 57.10 -9.31
N GLU A 501 -14.31 57.17 -8.03
CA GLU A 501 -14.06 56.00 -7.16
C GLU A 501 -12.94 55.06 -7.66
N GLN A 502 -11.85 55.65 -8.15
CA GLN A 502 -10.72 54.91 -8.71
C GLN A 502 -9.49 54.97 -7.79
N GLU A 503 -8.98 53.81 -7.37
CA GLU A 503 -7.66 53.68 -6.72
C GLU A 503 -6.59 53.38 -7.78
N ILE A 504 -5.59 54.25 -7.83
CA ILE A 504 -4.41 54.11 -8.69
C ILE A 504 -3.20 53.83 -7.79
N ARG A 505 -2.55 52.70 -8.02
CA ARG A 505 -1.30 52.32 -7.37
C ARG A 505 -0.17 52.31 -8.37
N ILE A 506 0.95 52.95 -8.04
CA ILE A 506 2.14 52.98 -8.88
C ILE A 506 3.32 52.45 -8.09
N ILE A 507 4.00 51.46 -8.64
CA ILE A 507 5.13 50.75 -8.05
C ILE A 507 6.33 51.00 -8.96
N ASN A 508 7.33 51.74 -8.47
CA ASN A 508 8.57 51.96 -9.18
C ASN A 508 9.64 51.00 -8.64
N LEU A 509 9.90 49.93 -9.39
CA LEU A 509 10.95 48.94 -9.11
C LEU A 509 12.31 49.33 -9.72
N SER A 510 12.40 50.46 -10.42
CA SER A 510 13.67 50.94 -10.92
C SER A 510 14.62 51.26 -9.76
N ALA A 511 15.89 50.92 -9.94
CA ALA A 511 16.95 51.21 -8.97
C ALA A 511 17.47 52.66 -9.05
N SER A 512 17.25 53.35 -10.17
CA SER A 512 17.87 54.66 -10.43
C SER A 512 16.96 55.69 -11.09
N SER A 513 15.82 55.29 -11.65
CA SER A 513 15.00 56.16 -12.50
C SER A 513 13.69 56.55 -11.83
N LEU A 514 13.24 57.77 -12.09
CA LEU A 514 11.97 58.30 -11.59
C LEU A 514 10.78 57.81 -12.44
N LEU A 515 9.60 57.73 -11.81
CA LEU A 515 8.33 57.56 -12.52
C LEU A 515 7.42 58.75 -12.22
N LYS A 516 7.18 59.60 -13.21
CA LYS A 516 6.33 60.79 -13.14
C LYS A 516 4.91 60.39 -13.48
N LEU A 517 3.98 60.58 -12.54
CA LEU A 517 2.56 60.42 -12.81
C LEU A 517 1.97 61.72 -13.36
N GLN A 518 1.31 61.61 -14.49
CA GLN A 518 0.47 62.64 -15.07
C GLN A 518 -0.99 62.19 -15.06
N LEU A 519 -1.90 63.13 -14.80
CA LEU A 519 -3.33 62.96 -15.00
C LEU A 519 -3.76 64.00 -16.03
N GLN A 520 -4.39 63.56 -17.12
CA GLN A 520 -4.82 64.42 -18.23
C GLN A 520 -3.67 65.31 -18.76
N GLY A 521 -2.45 64.75 -18.82
CA GLY A 521 -1.25 65.45 -19.27
C GLY A 521 -0.57 66.36 -18.24
N ASN A 522 -1.17 66.58 -17.07
CA ASN A 522 -0.59 67.40 -15.99
C ASN A 522 0.17 66.54 -14.99
N GLN A 523 1.42 66.88 -14.69
CA GLN A 523 2.20 66.14 -13.68
C GLN A 523 1.62 66.37 -12.29
N VAL A 524 1.16 65.29 -11.66
CA VAL A 524 0.57 65.33 -10.32
C VAL A 524 1.51 64.80 -9.25
N ALA A 525 2.42 63.90 -9.62
CA ALA A 525 3.31 63.26 -8.66
C ALA A 525 4.58 62.70 -9.31
N THR A 526 5.59 62.42 -8.50
CA THR A 526 6.81 61.70 -8.91
C THR A 526 7.09 60.60 -7.90
N VAL A 527 7.16 59.35 -8.37
CA VAL A 527 7.47 58.16 -7.58
C VAL A 527 8.96 57.87 -7.72
N GLU A 528 9.69 57.98 -6.61
CA GLU A 528 11.14 57.75 -6.57
C GLU A 528 11.48 56.25 -6.81
N PRO A 529 12.74 55.93 -7.15
CA PRO A 529 13.23 54.56 -7.22
C PRO A 529 12.84 53.76 -5.98
N MET A 530 12.44 52.51 -6.17
CA MET A 530 12.09 51.58 -5.09
C MET A 530 10.96 52.06 -4.16
N LYS A 531 10.04 52.90 -4.67
CA LYS A 531 8.86 53.36 -3.93
C LYS A 531 7.55 52.98 -4.59
N CYS A 532 6.51 52.90 -3.77
CA CYS A 532 5.12 52.74 -4.17
C CYS A 532 4.34 54.00 -3.79
N MET A 533 3.42 54.42 -4.65
CA MET A 533 2.47 55.50 -4.41
C MET A 533 1.05 54.99 -4.57
N LYS A 534 0.15 55.50 -3.75
CA LYS A 534 -1.30 55.33 -3.92
C LYS A 534 -2.00 56.66 -4.05
N ILE A 535 -2.95 56.72 -4.98
CA ILE A 535 -3.82 57.86 -5.21
C ILE A 535 -5.25 57.33 -5.32
N TYR A 536 -6.19 58.08 -4.77
CA TYR A 536 -7.62 57.82 -4.91
C TYR A 536 -8.30 59.00 -5.62
N ILE A 537 -9.14 58.70 -6.61
CA ILE A 537 -10.00 59.67 -7.29
C ILE A 537 -11.39 59.54 -6.70
N SER A 538 -11.90 60.61 -6.09
CA SER A 538 -13.24 60.63 -5.50
C SER A 538 -14.34 60.63 -6.57
N VAL A 539 -15.60 60.43 -6.14
CA VAL A 539 -16.79 60.54 -7.01
C VAL A 539 -16.84 61.92 -7.71
N ASP A 540 -16.41 62.98 -7.03
CA ASP A 540 -16.36 64.35 -7.55
C ASP A 540 -15.09 64.64 -8.38
N LEU A 541 -14.35 63.59 -8.77
CA LEU A 541 -13.09 63.66 -9.50
C LEU A 541 -11.99 64.46 -8.77
N GLN A 542 -12.05 64.53 -7.44
CA GLN A 542 -10.99 65.10 -6.63
C GLN A 542 -9.92 64.05 -6.34
N MET A 543 -8.65 64.47 -6.45
CA MET A 543 -7.51 63.61 -6.20
C MET A 543 -7.09 63.67 -4.73
N VAL A 544 -7.01 62.50 -4.10
CA VAL A 544 -6.47 62.32 -2.75
C VAL A 544 -5.18 61.52 -2.86
N ASN A 545 -4.04 62.15 -2.56
CA ASN A 545 -2.75 61.48 -2.47
C ASN A 545 -2.65 60.77 -1.11
N LEU A 546 -2.51 59.44 -1.12
CA LEU A 546 -2.44 58.61 0.08
C LEU A 546 -1.01 58.34 0.56
N GLY A 547 -0.01 58.99 -0.05
CA GLY A 547 1.40 58.93 0.33
C GLY A 547 2.24 57.96 -0.49
N GLN A 548 3.56 58.01 -0.25
CA GLN A 548 4.53 57.06 -0.79
C GLN A 548 5.11 56.17 0.31
N SER A 549 5.32 54.89 0.00
CA SER A 549 5.99 53.92 0.88
C SER A 549 7.20 53.29 0.18
N THR A 550 8.24 52.97 0.96
CA THR A 550 9.42 52.25 0.47
C THR A 550 9.10 50.77 0.24
N LEU A 551 9.62 50.18 -0.83
CA LEU A 551 9.49 48.76 -1.14
C LEU A 551 10.65 47.97 -0.52
N GLU A 552 10.33 47.00 0.34
CA GLU A 552 11.29 46.00 0.80
C GLU A 552 11.24 44.79 -0.13
N ILE A 553 12.35 44.48 -0.80
CA ILE A 553 12.49 43.23 -1.56
C ILE A 553 12.85 42.13 -0.56
N LEU A 554 11.94 41.17 -0.35
CA LEU A 554 12.26 39.93 0.36
C LEU A 554 13.15 39.08 -0.57
N SER A 555 14.39 38.81 -0.17
CA SER A 555 15.30 37.96 -0.94
C SER A 555 14.69 36.58 -1.14
N GLU A 556 14.47 36.18 -2.40
CA GLU A 556 13.92 34.87 -2.76
C GLU A 556 14.82 33.73 -2.25
N GLN A 557 14.28 32.88 -1.37
CA GLN A 557 14.68 31.48 -1.33
C GLN A 557 14.29 30.87 -2.68
N LYS A 558 15.29 30.43 -3.46
CA LYS A 558 15.07 29.61 -4.66
C LYS A 558 14.22 28.39 -4.28
N ILE A 559 13.01 28.29 -4.85
CA ILE A 559 12.22 27.05 -4.91
C ILE A 559 12.50 26.37 -6.23
#